data_AF-A0A7C7P082-F1
#
_entry.id   AF-A0A7C7P082-F1
#
_cell.length_a   1.000
_cell.length_b   1.000
_cell.length_c   1.000
_cell.angle_alpha   90.00
_cell.angle_beta   90.00
_cell.angle_gamma   90.00
#
_symmetry.space_group_name_H-M   'P 1'
#
loop_
_entity.id
_entity.type
_entity.pdbx_description
1 polymer ?
#
loop_
_entity_poly.entity_id
_entity_poly.type
_entity_poly.pdbx_seq_one_letter_code
_entity_poly.pdbx_strand_id
1 'polypeptide(L)'
;MSGEVFRRGGRGRGGQGERSRTPPARPSATEEGDAFQSWRREIRELFRSVLVDHELDALFFPQAGAPNRDLVEDPERPDYNPNNWPELPSNIINDFGVPVVTVPYAYYEDGTPFVLAFIGDMWTEADLLGYAYIFEQAVRSRRPPKLVKKVSG
;
A
#
# COMPACT_ATOMS: atom_id res chain seq x y z
N MET A 1 52.59 -24.93 9.35
CA MET A 1 51.29 -24.29 9.64
C MET A 1 50.37 -24.58 8.47
N SER A 2 49.52 -25.59 8.62
CA SER A 2 48.56 -26.08 7.65
C SER A 2 47.26 -25.27 7.73
N GLY A 3 46.83 -24.68 6.60
CA GLY A 3 45.52 -24.05 6.50
C GLY A 3 44.48 -25.07 6.04
N GLU A 4 43.71 -25.62 6.97
CA GLU A 4 42.55 -26.45 6.63
C GLU A 4 41.43 -25.60 6.01
N VAL A 5 40.93 -26.04 4.87
CA VAL A 5 39.74 -25.48 4.22
C VAL A 5 38.51 -26.17 4.80
N PHE A 6 37.74 -25.46 5.62
CA PHE A 6 36.45 -25.92 6.13
C PHE A 6 35.41 -25.95 4.99
N ARG A 7 35.02 -27.15 4.54
CA ARG A 7 33.80 -27.37 3.75
C ARG A 7 32.62 -27.61 4.69
N ARG A 8 31.64 -26.71 4.73
CA ARG A 8 30.31 -26.98 5.30
C ARG A 8 29.35 -27.33 4.18
N GLY A 9 29.00 -28.60 4.08
CA GLY A 9 27.98 -29.12 3.17
C GLY A 9 26.58 -28.61 3.55
N GLY A 10 25.96 -27.85 2.66
CA GLY A 10 24.53 -27.58 2.69
C GLY A 10 23.81 -28.53 1.75
N ARG A 11 22.96 -29.41 2.29
CA ARG A 11 21.99 -30.18 1.51
C ARG A 11 20.94 -29.23 0.92
N GLY A 12 21.17 -28.74 -0.29
CA GLY A 12 20.15 -28.10 -1.11
C GLY A 12 19.29 -29.18 -1.77
N ARG A 13 18.03 -29.27 -1.35
CA ARG A 13 17.01 -30.12 -1.97
C ARG A 13 16.80 -29.63 -3.41
N GLY A 14 17.24 -30.43 -4.39
CA GLY A 14 16.98 -30.16 -5.81
C GLY A 14 15.50 -30.33 -6.15
N GLY A 15 15.06 -29.62 -7.19
CA GLY A 15 13.83 -29.96 -7.92
C GLY A 15 12.99 -28.80 -8.43
N GLN A 16 13.35 -28.32 -9.63
CA GLN A 16 12.48 -27.83 -10.71
C GLN A 16 11.82 -26.45 -10.64
N GLY A 17 12.32 -25.60 -11.53
CA GLY A 17 11.57 -24.56 -12.21
C GLY A 17 12.51 -23.45 -12.65
N GLU A 18 13.16 -23.59 -13.81
CA GLU A 18 13.65 -22.42 -14.55
C GLU A 18 12.43 -21.55 -14.89
N ARG A 19 11.97 -20.75 -13.93
CA ARG A 19 11.26 -19.53 -14.27
C ARG A 19 12.32 -18.68 -14.95
N SER A 20 12.23 -18.56 -16.28
CA SER A 20 12.97 -17.53 -16.98
C SER A 20 12.78 -16.26 -16.17
N ARG A 21 13.88 -15.67 -15.70
CA ARG A 21 13.82 -14.35 -15.09
C ARG A 21 13.45 -13.44 -16.24
N THR A 22 12.16 -13.27 -16.51
CA THR A 22 11.68 -12.25 -17.43
C THR A 22 12.31 -10.97 -16.90
N PRO A 23 13.25 -10.36 -17.64
CA PRO A 23 13.76 -9.05 -17.24
C PRO A 23 12.54 -8.16 -17.06
N PRO A 24 12.48 -7.29 -16.03
CA PRO A 24 11.37 -6.34 -15.94
C PRO A 24 11.24 -5.70 -17.31
N ALA A 25 10.06 -5.82 -17.91
CA ALA A 25 9.82 -5.21 -19.21
C ALA A 25 10.23 -3.75 -19.06
N ARG A 26 11.12 -3.26 -19.93
CA ARG A 26 11.20 -1.80 -20.13
C ARG A 26 9.75 -1.35 -20.33
N PRO A 27 9.31 -0.22 -19.74
CA PRO A 27 8.04 0.39 -20.12
C PRO A 27 8.00 0.32 -21.64
N SER A 28 7.10 -0.50 -22.17
CA SER A 28 7.14 -0.83 -23.58
C SER A 28 6.92 0.49 -24.29
N ALA A 29 7.78 0.81 -25.26
CA ALA A 29 7.56 1.91 -26.19
C ALA A 29 6.42 1.50 -27.15
N THR A 30 5.26 1.20 -26.57
CA THR A 30 4.00 0.85 -27.23
C THR A 30 3.09 2.07 -27.13
N GLU A 31 2.17 2.20 -28.09
CA GLU A 31 1.18 3.28 -28.09
C GLU A 31 0.39 3.35 -26.77
N GLU A 32 0.05 2.18 -26.21
CA GLU A 32 -0.60 2.08 -24.89
C GLU A 32 0.28 2.62 -23.75
N GLY A 33 1.58 2.34 -23.78
CA GLY A 33 2.53 2.83 -22.79
C GLY A 33 2.71 4.34 -22.85
N ASP A 34 2.80 4.89 -24.06
CA ASP A 34 2.90 6.33 -24.30
C ASP A 34 1.60 7.05 -23.88
N ALA A 35 0.43 6.47 -24.18
CA ALA A 35 -0.87 6.99 -23.73
C ALA A 35 -0.96 7.02 -22.20
N PHE A 36 -0.53 5.95 -21.52
CA PHE A 36 -0.48 5.91 -20.06
C PHE A 36 0.48 6.96 -19.49
N GLN A 37 1.68 7.16 -20.07
CA GLN A 37 2.60 8.21 -19.59
C GLN A 37 2.06 9.62 -19.83
N SER A 38 1.39 9.88 -20.96
CA SER A 38 0.72 11.17 -21.21
C SER A 38 -0.35 11.44 -20.17
N TRP A 39 -1.25 10.48 -19.97
CA TRP A 39 -2.29 10.56 -18.95
C TRP A 39 -1.69 10.78 -17.55
N ARG A 40 -0.64 10.04 -17.19
CA ARG A 40 0.03 10.14 -15.89
C ARG A 40 0.66 11.52 -15.69
N ARG A 41 1.18 12.13 -16.75
CA ARG A 41 1.69 13.50 -16.71
C ARG A 41 0.56 14.49 -16.47
N GLU A 42 -0.51 14.42 -17.26
CA GLU A 42 -1.67 15.33 -17.16
C GLU A 42 -2.31 15.27 -15.77
N ILE A 43 -2.52 14.06 -15.23
CA ILE A 43 -3.18 13.91 -13.94
C ILE A 43 -2.31 14.39 -12.77
N ARG A 44 -0.98 14.26 -12.87
CA ARG A 44 -0.04 14.84 -11.91
C ARG A 44 -0.01 16.37 -11.98
N GLU A 45 -0.10 16.94 -13.17
CA GLU A 45 -0.20 18.39 -13.36
C GLU A 45 -1.50 18.92 -12.74
N LEU A 46 -2.63 18.25 -12.95
CA LEU A 46 -3.90 18.58 -12.30
C LEU A 46 -3.83 18.44 -10.77
N PHE A 47 -3.27 17.34 -10.26
CA PHE A 47 -3.10 17.14 -8.83
C PHE A 47 -2.28 18.27 -8.19
N ARG A 48 -1.15 18.62 -8.81
CA ARG A 48 -0.30 19.73 -8.35
C ARG A 48 -1.04 21.07 -8.44
N SER A 49 -1.80 21.33 -9.49
CA SER A 49 -2.55 22.59 -9.60
C SER A 49 -3.55 22.74 -8.46
N VAL A 50 -4.27 21.67 -8.10
CA VAL A 50 -5.17 21.67 -6.94
C VAL A 50 -4.41 22.03 -5.64
N LEU A 51 -3.22 21.46 -5.41
CA LEU A 51 -2.43 21.80 -4.24
C LEU A 51 -2.02 23.29 -4.24
N VAL A 52 -1.53 23.79 -5.37
CA VAL A 52 -1.07 25.19 -5.49
C VAL A 52 -2.22 26.19 -5.39
N ASP A 53 -3.30 25.97 -6.15
CA ASP A 53 -4.44 26.89 -6.24
C ASP A 53 -5.17 27.04 -4.90
N HIS A 54 -5.06 26.03 -4.03
CA HIS A 54 -5.67 26.02 -2.70
C HIS A 54 -4.66 26.17 -1.56
N GLU A 55 -3.38 26.46 -1.86
CA GLU A 55 -2.32 26.65 -0.87
C GLU A 55 -2.21 25.45 0.11
N LEU A 56 -2.29 24.23 -0.42
CA LEU A 56 -2.23 22.98 0.34
C LEU A 56 -0.86 22.33 0.24
N ASP A 57 -0.33 21.88 1.38
CA ASP A 57 0.93 21.13 1.43
C ASP A 57 0.76 19.63 1.11
N ALA A 58 -0.42 19.08 1.42
CA ALA A 58 -0.78 17.68 1.22
C ALA A 58 -2.29 17.50 1.31
N LEU A 59 -2.79 16.35 0.86
CA LEU A 59 -4.16 15.92 1.09
C LEU A 59 -4.22 14.83 2.15
N PHE A 60 -5.36 14.71 2.83
CA PHE A 60 -5.65 13.58 3.73
C PHE A 60 -6.96 12.91 3.34
N PHE A 61 -7.00 11.58 3.39
CA PHE A 61 -8.16 10.78 3.01
C PHE A 61 -8.41 9.64 4.00
N PRO A 62 -9.67 9.34 4.34
CA PRO A 62 -10.01 8.08 4.97
C PRO A 62 -9.75 6.92 4.00
N GLN A 63 -9.17 5.82 4.46
CA GLN A 63 -8.81 4.70 3.55
C GLN A 63 -9.93 3.65 3.42
N ALA A 64 -10.74 3.47 4.47
CA ALA A 64 -11.80 2.46 4.50
C ALA A 64 -13.15 3.12 4.77
N GLY A 65 -14.18 2.75 3.98
CA GLY A 65 -15.56 3.18 4.23
C GLY A 65 -16.33 2.27 5.20
N ALA A 66 -15.79 1.11 5.54
CA ALA A 66 -16.43 0.12 6.43
C ALA A 66 -15.41 -0.68 7.27
N PRO A 67 -15.84 -1.33 8.38
CA PRO A 67 -15.02 -2.22 9.20
C PRO A 67 -14.63 -3.51 8.51
N ASN A 68 -13.71 -4.27 9.12
CA ASN A 68 -13.11 -5.41 8.47
C ASN A 68 -14.11 -6.57 8.32
N ARG A 69 -14.43 -6.99 7.08
CA ARG A 69 -15.30 -8.16 6.86
C ARG A 69 -14.55 -9.46 7.08
N ASP A 70 -15.31 -10.49 7.45
CA ASP A 70 -14.83 -11.86 7.49
C ASP A 70 -14.47 -12.33 6.07
N LEU A 71 -13.34 -13.07 5.98
CA LEU A 71 -12.81 -13.66 4.75
C LEU A 71 -13.58 -14.92 4.30
N VAL A 72 -14.91 -14.92 4.44
CA VAL A 72 -15.78 -16.05 4.08
C VAL A 72 -16.69 -15.60 2.95
N GLU A 73 -16.49 -16.11 1.74
CA GLU A 73 -17.50 -15.95 0.69
C GLU A 73 -18.80 -16.62 1.13
N ASP A 74 -19.91 -15.88 1.03
CA ASP A 74 -21.24 -16.36 1.41
C ASP A 74 -22.02 -16.73 0.14
N PRO A 75 -22.19 -18.03 -0.18
CA PRO A 75 -22.90 -18.46 -1.38
C PRO A 75 -24.36 -18.02 -1.41
N GLU A 76 -24.96 -17.78 -0.24
CA GLU A 76 -26.36 -17.34 -0.10
C GLU A 76 -26.51 -15.82 -0.30
N ARG A 77 -25.39 -15.09 -0.34
CA ARG A 77 -25.33 -13.67 -0.70
C ARG A 77 -24.31 -13.47 -1.81
N PRO A 78 -24.67 -13.66 -3.09
CA PRO A 78 -23.72 -13.57 -4.21
C PRO A 78 -23.05 -12.19 -4.35
N ASP A 79 -23.66 -11.12 -3.82
CA ASP A 79 -23.05 -9.78 -3.75
C ASP A 79 -22.07 -9.63 -2.57
N TYR A 80 -21.99 -10.62 -1.68
CA TYR A 80 -21.01 -10.69 -0.61
C TYR A 80 -19.71 -11.26 -1.17
N ASN A 81 -18.80 -10.37 -1.53
CA ASN A 81 -17.44 -10.72 -1.90
C ASN A 81 -16.49 -10.05 -0.90
N PRO A 82 -15.63 -10.79 -0.18
CA PRO A 82 -14.67 -10.18 0.75
C PRO A 82 -13.72 -9.19 0.06
N ASN A 83 -13.59 -9.27 -1.28
CA ASN A 83 -12.78 -8.38 -2.11
C ASN A 83 -13.53 -7.16 -2.66
N ASN A 84 -14.84 -6.99 -2.42
CA ASN A 84 -15.61 -5.81 -2.88
C ASN A 84 -15.67 -4.68 -1.85
N TRP A 85 -14.59 -4.51 -1.10
CA TRP A 85 -14.53 -3.51 -0.04
C TRP A 85 -14.71 -2.09 -0.57
N PRO A 86 -15.43 -1.21 0.17
CA PRO A 86 -15.36 0.23 -0.07
C PRO A 86 -14.00 0.78 0.35
N GLU A 87 -12.96 0.47 -0.43
CA GLU A 87 -11.68 1.17 -0.37
C GLU A 87 -11.83 2.52 -1.08
N LEU A 88 -11.35 3.56 -0.41
CA LEU A 88 -11.18 4.86 -1.02
C LEU A 88 -9.86 4.88 -1.80
N PRO A 89 -9.73 5.72 -2.84
CA PRO A 89 -9.22 5.26 -4.14
C PRO A 89 -7.70 5.02 -4.13
N SER A 90 -7.28 3.83 -3.69
CA SER A 90 -5.89 3.39 -3.66
C SER A 90 -5.33 3.20 -5.09
N ASN A 91 -6.15 2.67 -6.00
CA ASN A 91 -5.70 2.28 -7.34
C ASN A 91 -5.27 3.50 -8.18
N ILE A 92 -6.08 4.55 -8.20
CA ILE A 92 -5.78 5.75 -8.99
C ILE A 92 -4.53 6.48 -8.45
N ILE A 93 -4.33 6.50 -7.13
CA ILE A 93 -3.16 7.11 -6.51
C ILE A 93 -1.88 6.30 -6.80
N ASN A 94 -1.97 4.96 -6.85
CA ASN A 94 -0.87 4.12 -7.28
C ASN A 94 -0.47 4.42 -8.74
N ASP A 95 -1.45 4.64 -9.61
CA ASP A 95 -1.21 5.02 -11.00
C ASP A 95 -0.57 6.43 -11.10
N PHE A 96 -0.97 7.37 -10.24
CA PHE A 96 -0.29 8.66 -10.12
C PHE A 96 1.16 8.45 -9.67
N GLY A 97 1.41 7.51 -8.77
CA GLY A 97 2.71 7.26 -8.14
C GLY A 97 3.29 8.50 -7.45
N VAL A 98 2.42 9.27 -6.82
CA VAL A 98 2.76 10.30 -5.84
C VAL A 98 2.99 9.65 -4.48
N PRO A 99 3.75 10.28 -3.56
CA PRO A 99 4.01 9.69 -2.26
C PRO A 99 2.76 9.64 -1.38
N VAL A 100 2.61 8.52 -0.66
CA VAL A 100 1.52 8.28 0.30
C VAL A 100 2.09 7.67 1.57
N VAL A 101 1.62 8.16 2.72
CA VAL A 101 1.87 7.54 4.03
C VAL A 101 0.55 7.33 4.76
N THR A 102 0.35 6.15 5.32
CA THR A 102 -0.85 5.83 6.09
C THR A 102 -0.54 5.70 7.57
N VAL A 103 -1.42 6.26 8.42
CA VAL A 103 -1.26 6.27 9.87
C VAL A 103 -2.55 5.84 10.58
N PRO A 104 -2.45 5.17 11.75
CA PRO A 104 -3.62 4.83 12.56
C PRO A 104 -4.34 6.08 13.08
N TYR A 105 -5.67 6.10 13.01
CA TYR A 105 -6.46 7.23 13.52
C TYR A 105 -7.55 6.83 14.51
N ALA A 106 -8.35 5.82 14.19
CA ALA A 106 -9.50 5.45 15.02
C ALA A 106 -9.79 3.96 14.96
N TYR A 107 -10.90 3.56 15.55
CA TYR A 107 -11.42 2.19 15.51
C TYR A 107 -12.93 2.24 15.28
N TYR A 108 -13.43 1.30 14.50
CA TYR A 108 -14.85 1.03 14.40
C TYR A 108 -15.39 0.42 15.71
N GLU A 109 -16.71 0.34 15.86
CA GLU A 109 -17.36 -0.21 17.07
C GLU A 109 -16.96 -1.68 17.35
N ASP A 110 -16.68 -2.45 16.31
CA ASP A 110 -16.20 -3.84 16.38
C ASP A 110 -14.71 -3.97 16.75
N GLY A 111 -14.00 -2.84 16.89
CA GLY A 111 -12.56 -2.81 17.16
C GLY A 111 -11.67 -2.96 15.94
N THR A 112 -12.22 -2.92 14.71
CA THR A 112 -11.41 -2.84 13.48
C THR A 112 -10.63 -1.51 13.45
N PRO A 113 -9.31 -1.52 13.15
CA PRO A 113 -8.54 -0.29 12.97
C PRO A 113 -9.01 0.55 11.78
N PHE A 114 -9.11 1.85 11.98
CA PHE A 114 -9.36 2.86 10.95
C PHE A 114 -8.12 3.73 10.76
N VAL A 115 -7.73 3.93 9.50
CA VAL A 115 -6.49 4.62 9.12
C VAL A 115 -6.78 5.81 8.21
N LEU A 116 -5.87 6.78 8.23
CA LEU A 116 -5.86 7.92 7.32
C LEU A 116 -4.64 7.83 6.41
N ALA A 117 -4.83 8.18 5.14
CA ALA A 117 -3.77 8.31 4.15
C ALA A 117 -3.46 9.79 3.94
N PHE A 118 -2.19 10.16 4.09
CA PHE A 118 -1.65 11.45 3.68
C PHE A 118 -1.01 11.30 2.31
N ILE A 119 -1.34 12.19 1.38
CA ILE A 119 -0.90 12.15 -0.02
C ILE A 119 -0.19 13.46 -0.33
N GLY A 120 1.10 13.37 -0.69
CA GLY A 120 1.94 14.53 -1.02
C GLY A 120 2.14 14.70 -2.53
N ASP A 121 2.82 15.78 -2.93
CA ASP A 121 3.33 15.93 -4.30
C ASP A 121 4.59 15.08 -4.49
N MET A 122 4.99 14.89 -5.74
CA MET A 122 6.26 14.24 -6.09
C MET A 122 7.43 14.88 -5.33
N TRP A 123 8.23 14.03 -4.69
CA TRP A 123 9.48 14.41 -4.01
C TRP A 123 9.31 15.19 -2.70
N THR A 124 8.12 15.17 -2.10
CA THR A 124 7.84 15.80 -0.80
C THR A 124 7.79 14.80 0.37
N GLU A 125 8.44 13.63 0.23
CA GLU A 125 8.34 12.55 1.23
C GLU A 125 8.83 12.99 2.62
N ALA A 126 9.85 13.86 2.69
CA ALA A 126 10.39 14.35 3.95
C ALA A 126 9.34 15.14 4.76
N ASP A 127 8.67 16.09 4.11
CA ASP A 127 7.62 16.90 4.73
C ASP A 127 6.39 16.05 5.05
N LEU A 128 5.99 15.17 4.12
CA LEU A 128 4.87 14.25 4.30
C LEU A 128 5.05 13.34 5.53
N LEU A 129 6.26 12.82 5.74
CA LEU A 129 6.61 12.05 6.94
C LEU A 129 6.59 12.92 8.20
N GLY A 130 6.99 14.20 8.10
CA GLY A 130 6.88 15.17 9.18
C GLY A 130 5.43 15.39 9.62
N TYR A 131 4.52 15.59 8.66
CA TYR A 131 3.08 15.74 8.91
C TYR A 131 2.50 14.49 9.56
N ALA A 132 2.81 13.30 9.02
CA ALA A 132 2.38 12.03 9.57
C ALA A 132 2.87 11.83 11.02
N TYR A 133 4.12 12.20 11.31
CA TYR A 133 4.69 12.12 12.65
C TYR A 133 3.95 13.03 13.63
N ILE A 134 3.80 14.32 13.29
CA ILE A 134 3.09 15.29 14.16
C ILE A 134 1.67 14.81 14.42
N PHE A 135 0.98 14.34 13.38
CA PHE A 135 -0.38 13.79 13.51
C PHE A 135 -0.42 12.59 14.44
N GLU A 136 0.44 11.58 14.24
CA GLU A 136 0.50 10.39 15.08
C GLU A 136 0.80 10.74 16.55
N GLN A 137 1.72 11.69 16.78
CA GLN A 137 2.06 12.15 18.13
C GLN A 137 0.92 12.93 18.81
N ALA A 138 0.09 13.62 18.04
CA ALA A 138 -1.07 14.33 18.57
C ALA A 138 -2.20 13.36 18.94
N VAL A 139 -2.49 12.36 18.10
CA VAL A 139 -3.65 11.47 18.31
C VAL A 139 -3.33 10.25 19.18
N ARG A 140 -2.14 9.67 19.05
CA ARG A 140 -1.68 8.46 19.77
C ARG A 140 -2.70 7.32 19.75
N SER A 141 -3.44 7.18 18.66
CA SER A 141 -4.60 6.29 18.57
C SER A 141 -4.26 4.80 18.57
N ARG A 142 -3.03 4.42 18.20
CA ARG A 142 -2.65 3.01 17.99
C ARG A 142 -2.83 2.17 19.26
N ARG A 143 -3.60 1.09 19.14
CA ARG A 143 -3.76 0.05 20.17
C ARG A 143 -3.09 -1.25 19.70
N PRO A 144 -2.21 -1.89 20.49
CA PRO A 144 -1.67 -3.20 20.17
C PRO A 144 -2.79 -4.25 20.00
N PRO A 145 -2.73 -5.11 18.97
CA PRO A 145 -3.73 -6.16 18.79
C PRO A 145 -3.62 -7.24 19.87
N LYS A 146 -4.76 -7.81 20.28
CA LYS A 146 -4.80 -9.03 21.10
C LYS A 146 -4.80 -10.24 20.16
N LEU A 147 -3.69 -10.96 20.12
CA LEU A 147 -3.57 -12.15 19.26
C LEU A 147 -4.20 -13.37 19.96
N VAL A 148 -5.05 -14.10 19.23
CA VAL A 148 -5.59 -15.40 19.68
C VAL A 148 -4.75 -16.54 19.08
N LYS A 149 -4.52 -17.60 19.85
CA LYS A 149 -3.85 -18.80 19.31
C LYS A 149 -4.77 -19.46 18.30
N LYS A 150 -4.24 -19.79 17.12
CA LYS A 150 -4.93 -20.65 16.16
C LYS A 150 -5.20 -22.00 16.83
N VAL A 151 -6.47 -22.37 16.97
CA VAL A 151 -6.83 -23.71 17.45
C VAL A 151 -6.56 -24.68 16.30
N SER A 152 -5.65 -25.61 16.50
CA SER A 152 -5.42 -26.71 15.57
C SER A 152 -6.64 -27.64 15.65
N GLY A 153 -7.42 -27.70 14.57
CA GLY A 153 -8.41 -28.75 14.34
C GLY A 153 -7.76 -30.01 13.80
#